data_AF-A0A3C0GAM0-F1
#
_entry.id   AF-A0A3C0GAM0-F1
#
_cell.length_a   1.000
_cell.length_b   1.000
_cell.length_c   1.000
_cell.angle_alpha   90.00
_cell.angle_beta   90.00
_cell.angle_gamma   90.00
#
_symmetry.space_group_name_H-M   'P 1'
#
loop_
_entity.id
_entity.type
_entity.pdbx_description
1 polymer ?
#
loop_
_entity_poly.entity_id
_entity_poly.type
_entity_poly.pdbx_seq_one_letter_code
_entity_poly.pdbx_strand_id
1 'polypeptide(L)'
;QSAQMSLTYNVVTMVVALALVPLTLKFGGKKVYAWSLFGTALSLFTIPFITDPILVLVPMVLFGIGWAAMMGIPYTMVSKVVPQDRRGVYMGILNMMIVIPMGIETLTFGPIYKYVLGNNAINAMLFAGAFFAISGILALRLNVRSKAAV
;
A
#
# COMPACT_ATOMS: atom_id res chain seq x y z
N GLN A 1 -24.24 12.86 18.96
CA GLN A 1 -23.93 11.46 19.34
C GLN A 1 -23.25 10.68 18.21
N SER A 2 -23.63 10.84 16.95
CA SER A 2 -23.02 10.16 15.77
C SER A 2 -21.52 10.47 15.54
N ALA A 3 -21.05 11.67 15.87
CA ALA A 3 -19.64 12.05 15.71
C ALA A 3 -18.69 11.39 16.73
N GLN A 4 -19.11 11.25 17.99
CA GLN A 4 -18.26 10.63 19.03
C GLN A 4 -18.10 9.12 18.81
N MET A 5 -19.18 8.43 18.41
CA MET A 5 -19.10 7.02 18.03
C MET A 5 -18.15 6.83 16.83
N SER A 6 -18.30 7.61 15.76
CA SER A 6 -17.41 7.54 14.58
C SER A 6 -15.94 7.81 14.92
N LEU A 7 -15.67 8.74 15.84
CA LEU A 7 -14.31 9.08 16.25
C LEU A 7 -13.67 7.95 17.08
N THR A 8 -14.40 7.39 18.05
CA THR A 8 -13.91 6.24 18.83
C THR A 8 -13.62 5.05 17.91
N TYR A 9 -14.49 4.77 16.93
CA TYR A 9 -14.27 3.69 15.97
C TYR A 9 -13.04 3.95 15.09
N ASN A 10 -12.91 5.13 14.50
CA ASN A 10 -11.76 5.47 13.66
C ASN A 10 -10.44 5.44 14.42
N VAL A 11 -10.42 5.90 15.68
CA VAL A 11 -9.22 5.86 16.53
C VAL A 11 -8.85 4.43 16.90
N VAL A 12 -9.81 3.60 17.31
CA VAL A 12 -9.54 2.19 17.64
C VAL A 12 -9.03 1.44 16.41
N THR A 13 -9.64 1.66 15.24
CA THR A 13 -9.19 1.08 13.98
C THR A 13 -7.81 1.56 13.58
N MET A 14 -7.51 2.85 13.75
CA MET A 14 -6.17 3.39 13.50
C MET A 14 -5.13 2.73 14.41
N VAL A 15 -5.42 2.56 15.71
CA VAL A 15 -4.53 1.92 16.67
C VAL A 15 -4.31 0.44 16.32
N VAL A 16 -5.37 -0.29 16.00
CA VAL A 16 -5.28 -1.72 15.62
C VAL A 16 -4.51 -1.89 14.31
N ALA A 17 -4.77 -1.03 13.31
CA ALA A 17 -4.01 -1.03 12.06
C ALA A 17 -2.53 -0.75 12.33
N LEU A 18 -2.21 0.30 13.09
CA LEU A 18 -0.83 0.64 13.46
C LEU A 18 -0.13 -0.46 14.27
N ALA A 19 -0.85 -1.20 15.11
CA ALA A 19 -0.30 -2.33 15.87
C ALA A 19 0.00 -3.55 14.98
N LEU A 20 -0.77 -3.77 13.92
CA LEU A 20 -0.59 -4.88 12.97
C LEU A 20 0.53 -4.61 11.95
N VAL A 21 0.83 -3.34 11.65
CA VAL A 21 1.91 -2.91 10.75
C VAL A 21 3.31 -3.45 11.10
N PRO A 22 3.82 -3.33 12.34
CA PRO A 22 5.17 -3.83 12.67
C PRO A 22 5.25 -5.35 12.56
N LEU A 23 4.14 -6.06 12.75
CA LEU A 23 4.10 -7.52 12.59
C LEU A 23 4.38 -7.92 11.14
N THR A 24 3.76 -7.25 10.17
CA THR A 24 4.00 -7.56 8.74
C THR A 24 5.40 -7.14 8.28
N LEU A 25 5.95 -6.08 8.85
CA LEU A 25 7.33 -5.66 8.58
C LEU A 25 8.36 -6.62 9.17
N LYS A 26 8.12 -7.17 10.37
CA LYS A 26 9.04 -8.12 11.03
C LYS A 26 9.12 -9.47 10.31
N PHE A 27 8.03 -9.91 9.69
CA PHE A 27 7.99 -11.09 8.82
C PHE A 27 8.29 -10.77 7.34
N GLY A 28 8.67 -9.52 7.03
CA GLY A 28 8.71 -8.91 5.70
C GLY A 28 9.72 -9.50 4.71
N GLY A 29 9.36 -10.62 4.11
CA GLY A 29 9.98 -11.14 2.89
C GLY A 29 9.19 -10.76 1.63
N LYS A 30 9.72 -11.11 0.45
CA LYS A 30 9.06 -10.85 -0.85
C LYS A 30 7.61 -11.37 -0.93
N LYS A 31 7.33 -12.51 -0.28
CA LYS A 31 6.00 -13.13 -0.26
C LYS A 31 5.02 -12.30 0.56
N VAL A 32 5.46 -11.75 1.70
CA VAL A 32 4.63 -10.90 2.55
C VAL A 32 4.28 -9.60 1.84
N TYR A 33 5.23 -9.01 1.10
CA TYR A 33 4.98 -7.85 0.24
C TYR A 33 3.93 -8.12 -0.85
N ALA A 34 4.04 -9.26 -1.55
CA ALA A 34 3.04 -9.63 -2.56
C ALA A 34 1.65 -9.86 -1.94
N TRP A 35 1.56 -10.62 -0.83
CA TRP A 35 0.31 -10.87 -0.11
C TRP A 35 -0.32 -9.59 0.44
N SER A 36 0.50 -8.65 0.92
CA SER A 36 0.01 -7.38 1.43
C SER A 36 -0.59 -6.51 0.33
N LEU A 37 0.00 -6.52 -0.88
CA LEU A 37 -0.57 -5.86 -2.06
C LEU A 37 -1.91 -6.48 -2.51
N PHE A 38 -2.02 -7.80 -2.47
CA PHE A 38 -3.30 -8.48 -2.72
C PHE A 38 -4.35 -8.15 -1.65
N GLY A 39 -3.95 -8.06 -0.38
CA GLY A 39 -4.81 -7.61 0.71
C GLY A 39 -5.33 -6.18 0.49
N THR A 40 -4.47 -5.26 0.06
CA THR A 40 -4.85 -3.89 -0.33
C THR A 40 -5.82 -3.90 -1.52
N ALA A 41 -5.57 -4.70 -2.55
CA ALA A 41 -6.47 -4.82 -3.70
C ALA A 41 -7.86 -5.32 -3.28
N LEU A 42 -7.91 -6.38 -2.46
CA LEU A 42 -9.16 -6.93 -1.94
C LEU A 42 -9.93 -5.89 -1.10
N SER A 43 -9.21 -5.10 -0.31
CA SER A 43 -9.80 -4.02 0.49
C SER A 43 -10.45 -2.96 -0.40
N LEU A 44 -9.74 -2.50 -1.43
CA LEU A 44 -10.27 -1.51 -2.38
C LEU A 44 -11.43 -2.04 -3.23
N PHE A 45 -11.47 -3.35 -3.49
CA PHE A 45 -12.62 -3.98 -4.15
C PHE A 45 -13.82 -4.14 -3.23
N THR A 46 -13.63 -4.31 -1.92
CA THR A 46 -14.74 -4.53 -0.97
C THR A 46 -15.37 -3.25 -0.47
N ILE A 47 -14.57 -2.18 -0.25
CA ILE A 47 -15.07 -0.87 0.26
C ILE A 47 -16.31 -0.35 -0.50
N PRO A 48 -16.38 -0.36 -1.85
CA PRO A 48 -17.51 0.22 -2.57
C PRO A 48 -18.84 -0.51 -2.41
N PHE A 49 -18.80 -1.79 -2.01
CA PHE A 49 -20.00 -2.60 -1.81
C PHE A 49 -20.53 -2.56 -0.37
N ILE A 50 -19.81 -1.89 0.53
CA ILE A 50 -20.16 -1.81 1.94
C ILE A 50 -20.88 -0.49 2.21
N THR A 51 -22.12 -0.59 2.68
CA THR A 51 -22.94 0.57 3.07
C THR A 51 -22.82 0.90 4.56
N ASP A 52 -22.40 -0.07 5.38
CA ASP A 52 -22.27 0.09 6.83
C ASP A 52 -20.88 0.61 7.23
N PRO A 53 -20.77 1.78 7.89
CA PRO A 53 -19.50 2.36 8.33
C PRO A 53 -18.64 1.43 9.19
N ILE A 54 -19.26 0.55 9.98
CA ILE A 54 -18.54 -0.38 10.88
C ILE A 54 -17.88 -1.48 10.05
N LEU A 55 -18.56 -1.96 9.02
CA LEU A 55 -18.07 -3.05 8.19
C LEU A 55 -16.93 -2.59 7.26
N VAL A 56 -16.83 -1.29 6.95
CA VAL A 56 -15.70 -0.67 6.21
C VAL A 56 -14.40 -0.70 7.01
N LEU A 57 -14.46 -0.79 8.34
CA LEU A 57 -13.26 -0.81 9.19
C LEU A 57 -12.38 -2.03 8.91
N VAL A 58 -13.00 -3.18 8.60
CA VAL A 58 -12.29 -4.43 8.31
C VAL A 58 -11.37 -4.29 7.08
N PRO A 59 -11.86 -3.89 5.89
CA PRO A 59 -10.99 -3.63 4.74
C PRO A 59 -10.04 -2.45 4.96
N MET A 60 -10.38 -1.44 5.77
CA MET A 60 -9.41 -0.37 6.07
C MET A 60 -8.20 -0.85 6.88
N VAL A 61 -8.37 -1.79 7.81
CA VAL A 61 -7.22 -2.40 8.52
C VAL A 61 -6.33 -3.16 7.54
N LEU A 62 -6.92 -3.96 6.64
CA LEU A 62 -6.19 -4.68 5.60
C LEU A 62 -5.46 -3.74 4.64
N PHE A 63 -6.10 -2.64 4.24
CA PHE A 63 -5.48 -1.58 3.45
C PHE A 63 -4.29 -0.97 4.17
N GLY A 64 -4.43 -0.63 5.45
CA GLY A 64 -3.36 -0.05 6.27
C GLY A 64 -2.15 -0.97 6.41
N ILE A 65 -2.39 -2.27 6.60
CA ILE A 65 -1.33 -3.29 6.63
C ILE A 65 -0.53 -3.28 5.32
N GLY A 66 -1.24 -3.29 4.18
CA GLY A 66 -0.58 -3.28 2.88
C GLY A 66 0.13 -1.97 2.56
N TRP A 67 -0.42 -0.83 2.98
CA TRP A 67 0.24 0.47 2.84
C TRP A 67 1.56 0.54 3.60
N ALA A 68 1.59 0.07 4.84
CA ALA A 68 2.84 0.07 5.59
C ALA A 68 3.86 -0.92 5.03
N ALA A 69 3.43 -2.08 4.54
CA ALA A 69 4.30 -3.02 3.85
C ALA A 69 4.91 -2.40 2.59
N MET A 70 4.17 -1.56 1.86
CA MET A 70 4.68 -0.83 0.69
C MET A 70 5.71 0.23 1.04
N MET A 71 5.54 0.95 2.14
CA MET A 71 6.51 1.95 2.57
C MET A 71 7.73 1.34 3.25
N GLY A 72 7.61 0.17 3.89
CA GLY A 72 8.71 -0.44 4.62
C GLY A 72 9.54 -1.43 3.80
N ILE A 73 8.90 -2.40 3.12
CA ILE A 73 9.61 -3.56 2.57
C ILE A 73 10.57 -3.19 1.42
N PRO A 74 10.20 -2.37 0.42
CA PRO A 74 11.11 -1.95 -0.66
C PRO A 74 12.39 -1.29 -0.14
N TYR A 75 12.27 -0.40 0.85
CA TYR A 75 13.42 0.24 1.48
C TYR A 75 14.34 -0.76 2.16
N THR A 76 13.78 -1.72 2.89
CA THR A 76 14.57 -2.78 3.54
C THR A 76 15.21 -3.74 2.53
N MET A 77 14.58 -4.00 1.39
CA MET A 77 15.14 -4.83 0.32
C MET A 77 16.34 -4.14 -0.33
N VAL A 78 16.24 -2.85 -0.63
CA VAL A 78 17.32 -2.07 -1.24
C VAL A 78 18.47 -1.83 -0.25
N SER A 79 18.18 -1.54 1.02
CA SER A 79 19.21 -1.25 2.05
C SER A 79 20.16 -2.41 2.32
N LYS A 80 19.74 -3.64 2.02
CA LYS A 80 20.53 -4.88 2.14
C LYS A 80 21.47 -5.13 0.96
N VAL A 81 21.20 -4.54 -0.20
CA VAL A 81 21.97 -4.75 -1.44
C VAL A 81 22.97 -3.61 -1.69
N VAL A 82 22.70 -2.43 -1.13
CA VAL A 82 23.48 -1.22 -1.36
C VAL A 82 24.72 -1.13 -0.44
N PRO A 83 25.91 -0.77 -0.99
CA PRO A 83 27.12 -0.49 -0.21
C PRO A 83 26.95 0.63 0.84
N GLN A 84 27.59 0.44 2.00
CA GLN A 84 27.50 1.32 3.17
C GLN A 84 27.87 2.79 2.88
N ASP A 85 28.94 2.96 2.11
CA ASP A 85 29.56 4.22 1.71
C ASP A 85 28.66 5.10 0.83
N ARG A 86 27.67 4.50 0.14
CA ARG A 86 26.78 5.22 -0.78
C ARG A 86 25.30 5.06 -0.46
N ARG A 87 24.94 4.56 0.73
CA ARG A 87 23.53 4.34 1.10
C ARG A 87 22.67 5.57 0.91
N GLY A 88 23.17 6.76 1.24
CA GLY A 88 22.43 8.02 1.05
C GLY A 88 22.03 8.27 -0.41
N VAL A 89 22.96 8.08 -1.35
CA VAL A 89 22.71 8.33 -2.78
C VAL A 89 21.70 7.34 -3.35
N TYR A 90 21.87 6.04 -3.08
CA TYR A 90 20.94 5.01 -3.58
C TYR A 90 19.56 5.09 -2.92
N MET A 91 19.48 5.47 -1.64
CA MET A 91 18.19 5.74 -0.98
C MET A 91 17.50 6.98 -1.56
N GLY A 92 18.27 8.01 -1.90
CA GLY A 92 17.77 9.18 -2.63
C GLY A 92 17.17 8.80 -3.99
N ILE A 93 17.86 7.95 -4.76
CA ILE A 93 17.34 7.45 -6.04
C ILE A 93 16.05 6.64 -5.84
N LEU A 94 15.98 5.79 -4.82
CA LEU A 94 14.74 5.05 -4.49
C LEU A 94 13.57 5.99 -4.20
N ASN A 95 13.79 7.05 -3.42
CA ASN A 95 12.77 8.07 -3.15
C ASN A 95 12.32 8.78 -4.43
N MET A 96 13.28 9.11 -5.31
CA MET A 96 12.97 9.73 -6.60
C MET A 96 12.12 8.81 -7.49
N MET A 97 12.39 7.50 -7.48
CA MET A 97 11.58 6.51 -8.21
C MET A 97 10.15 6.38 -7.67
N ILE A 98 9.89 6.75 -6.41
CA ILE A 98 8.54 6.70 -5.83
C ILE A 98 7.81 8.03 -6.08
N VAL A 99 8.48 9.16 -5.83
CA VAL A 99 7.84 10.48 -5.88
C VAL A 99 7.55 10.94 -7.31
N ILE A 100 8.40 10.59 -8.29
CA ILE A 100 8.20 11.02 -9.69
C ILE A 100 6.91 10.41 -10.27
N PRO A 101 6.69 9.07 -10.22
CA PRO A 101 5.43 8.48 -10.67
C PRO A 101 4.22 9.00 -9.88
N MET A 102 4.38 9.23 -8.57
CA MET A 102 3.31 9.78 -7.74
C MET A 102 2.92 11.20 -8.17
N GLY A 103 3.90 12.06 -8.48
CA GLY A 103 3.63 13.40 -8.99
C GLY A 103 2.94 13.38 -10.36
N ILE A 104 3.36 12.49 -11.26
CA ILE A 104 2.70 12.30 -12.56
C ILE A 104 1.26 11.82 -12.36
N GLU A 105 1.05 10.84 -11.49
CA GLU A 105 -0.27 10.32 -11.16
C GLU A 105 -1.17 11.45 -10.62
N THR A 106 -0.73 12.22 -9.63
CA THR A 106 -1.55 13.30 -9.05
C THR A 106 -1.97 14.35 -10.09
N LEU A 107 -1.11 14.67 -11.05
CA LEU A 107 -1.42 15.62 -12.14
C LEU A 107 -2.34 15.02 -13.21
N THR A 108 -2.20 13.74 -13.52
CA THR A 108 -2.94 13.06 -14.60
C THR A 108 -4.24 12.42 -14.12
N PHE A 109 -4.36 12.12 -12.82
CA PHE A 109 -5.51 11.43 -12.25
C PHE A 109 -6.77 12.29 -12.27
N GLY A 110 -6.67 13.62 -12.18
CA GLY A 110 -7.83 14.52 -12.30
C GLY A 110 -8.60 14.34 -13.62
N PRO A 111 -7.94 14.49 -14.79
CA PRO A 111 -8.55 14.18 -16.09
C PRO A 111 -9.03 12.72 -16.21
N ILE A 112 -8.23 11.76 -15.76
CA ILE A 112 -8.60 10.33 -15.80
C ILE A 112 -9.89 10.10 -15.00
N TYR A 113 -9.99 10.64 -13.78
CA TYR A 113 -11.16 10.56 -12.92
C TYR A 113 -12.41 11.16 -13.59
N LYS A 114 -12.26 12.31 -14.25
CA LYS A 114 -13.35 13.02 -14.91
C LYS A 114 -13.83 12.33 -16.20
N TYR A 115 -12.91 11.94 -17.08
CA TYR A 115 -13.24 11.47 -18.43
C TYR A 115 -13.32 9.94 -18.56
N VAL A 116 -12.47 9.20 -17.85
CA VAL A 116 -12.39 7.74 -17.95
C VAL A 116 -13.26 7.07 -16.90
N LEU A 117 -13.30 7.60 -15.67
CA LEU A 117 -14.05 6.99 -14.56
C LEU A 117 -15.44 7.57 -14.33
N GLY A 118 -15.82 8.60 -15.11
CA GLY A 118 -17.15 9.20 -15.06
C GLY A 118 -17.46 9.92 -13.74
N ASN A 119 -16.44 10.47 -13.07
CA ASN A 119 -16.57 11.18 -11.80
C ASN A 119 -17.17 10.34 -10.65
N ASN A 120 -17.06 9.01 -10.74
CA ASN A 120 -17.59 8.09 -9.73
C ASN A 120 -16.45 7.51 -8.87
N ALA A 121 -16.50 7.79 -7.56
CA ALA A 121 -15.52 7.29 -6.59
C ALA A 121 -15.45 5.76 -6.52
N ILE A 122 -16.56 5.06 -6.81
CA ILE A 122 -16.62 3.60 -6.87
C ILE A 122 -15.69 3.07 -7.96
N ASN A 123 -15.78 3.64 -9.16
CA ASN A 123 -14.94 3.25 -10.29
C ASN A 123 -13.46 3.53 -9.97
N ALA A 124 -13.15 4.63 -9.27
CA ALA A 124 -11.79 4.98 -8.88
C ALA A 124 -11.17 3.96 -7.91
N MET A 125 -11.95 3.50 -6.93
CA MET A 125 -11.50 2.46 -6.02
C MET A 125 -11.29 1.12 -6.72
N LEU A 126 -12.20 0.73 -7.63
CA LEU A 126 -12.05 -0.49 -8.44
C LEU A 126 -10.82 -0.41 -9.36
N PHE A 127 -10.61 0.73 -10.02
CA PHE A 127 -9.44 0.98 -10.85
C PHE A 127 -8.15 0.85 -10.03
N ALA A 128 -8.05 1.52 -8.89
CA ALA A 128 -6.91 1.41 -7.99
C ALA A 128 -6.70 -0.05 -7.52
N GLY A 129 -7.77 -0.74 -7.13
CA GLY A 129 -7.71 -2.15 -6.73
C GLY A 129 -7.14 -3.07 -7.81
N ALA A 130 -7.50 -2.85 -9.08
CA ALA A 130 -6.95 -3.61 -10.20
C ALA A 130 -5.44 -3.38 -10.38
N PHE A 131 -4.97 -2.13 -10.27
CA PHE A 131 -3.54 -1.82 -10.32
C PHE A 131 -2.77 -2.43 -9.14
N PHE A 132 -3.37 -2.46 -7.93
CA PHE A 132 -2.77 -3.16 -6.79
C PHE A 132 -2.69 -4.67 -6.99
N ALA A 133 -3.70 -5.29 -7.61
CA ALA A 133 -3.67 -6.71 -7.96
C ALA A 133 -2.56 -7.02 -8.98
N ILE A 134 -2.42 -6.19 -10.03
CA ILE A 134 -1.33 -6.29 -11.01
C ILE A 134 0.03 -6.12 -10.32
N SER A 135 0.15 -5.14 -9.43
CA SER A 135 1.36 -4.91 -8.62
C SER A 135 1.70 -6.14 -7.77
N GLY A 136 0.70 -6.77 -7.13
CA GLY A 136 0.89 -8.03 -6.39
C GLY A 136 1.44 -9.16 -7.26
N ILE A 137 0.93 -9.32 -8.48
CA ILE A 137 1.43 -10.31 -9.45
C ILE A 137 2.88 -10.00 -9.87
N LEU A 138 3.19 -8.73 -10.13
CA LEU A 138 4.56 -8.30 -10.46
C LEU A 138 5.52 -8.48 -9.28
N ALA A 139 5.05 -8.23 -8.06
CA ALA A 139 5.81 -8.41 -6.83
C ALA A 139 6.20 -9.89 -6.61
N LEU A 140 5.39 -10.85 -7.06
CA LEU A 140 5.76 -12.27 -7.05
C LEU A 140 6.97 -12.58 -7.95
N ARG A 141 7.19 -11.78 -9.00
CA ARG A 141 8.36 -11.92 -9.89
C ARG A 141 9.63 -11.28 -9.33
N LEU A 142 9.56 -10.60 -8.18
CA LEU A 142 10.74 -10.02 -7.54
C LEU A 142 11.72 -11.10 -7.11
N ASN A 143 12.89 -11.10 -7.76
CA ASN A 143 13.99 -11.99 -7.46
C ASN A 143 15.02 -11.26 -6.62
N VAL A 144 14.74 -11.13 -5.32
CA VAL A 144 15.72 -10.61 -4.36
C VAL A 144 16.77 -11.70 -4.17
N ARG A 145 17.81 -11.71 -5.00
CA ARG A 145 19.03 -12.48 -4.74
C ARG A 145 19.66 -11.89 -3.49
N SER A 146 19.28 -12.44 -2.33
CA SER A 146 20.11 -12.31 -1.15
C SER A 146 21.44 -12.94 -1.53
N LYS A 147 22.51 -12.16 -1.66
CA LYS A 147 23.84 -12.73 -1.56
C LYS A 147 23.85 -13.46 -0.22
N ALA A 148 23.85 -14.80 -0.27
CA ALA A 148 24.33 -15.59 0.84
C ALA A 148 25.73 -15.02 1.13
N ALA A 149 25.91 -14.44 2.31
CA ALA A 149 27.23 -14.10 2.79
C ALA A 149 27.96 -15.45 2.92
N VAL A 150 28.88 -15.67 1.98
CA VAL A 150 30.00 -16.61 2.12
C VAL A 150 30.98 -15.98 3.10
#